data_AF-A0A225VCE5-F1
#
_entry.id   AF-A0A225VCE5-F1
#
_cell.length_a   1.000
_cell.length_b   1.000
_cell.length_c   1.000
_cell.angle_alpha   90.00
_cell.angle_beta   90.00
_cell.angle_gamma   90.00
#
_symmetry.space_group_name_H-M   'P 1'
#
loop_
_entity.id
_entity.type
_entity.pdbx_description
1 polymer ?
#
loop_
_entity_poly.entity_id
_entity_poly.type
_entity_poly.pdbx_seq_one_letter_code
_entity_poly.pdbx_strand_id
1 'polypeptide(L)'
;MIRAKRNSQDDDDTAAFHRLLDKFYEDDEFRNNRLKLIPTLVEGPWILQTLVPNCPALTGNKLTQRYFRRSNYFELDLDISSSTAAQYIGSMCQSWASYLQMHLYLTIQGENEDELQERILGGIDVAYLNLELATEFK
;
A
#
# COMPACT_ATOMS: atom_id res chain seq x y z
N MET A 1 -3.07 24.35 -26.49
CA MET A 1 -3.69 23.04 -26.22
C MET A 1 -2.77 21.97 -26.83
N ILE A 2 -1.79 21.49 -26.07
CA ILE A 2 -0.81 20.50 -26.56
C ILE A 2 -1.39 19.12 -26.21
N ARG A 3 -1.94 18.44 -27.21
CA ARG A 3 -2.34 17.04 -27.09
C ARG A 3 -1.05 16.23 -27.23
N ALA A 4 -0.47 15.77 -26.12
CA ALA A 4 0.67 14.86 -26.17
C ALA A 4 0.27 13.65 -27.01
N LYS A 5 1.06 13.33 -28.06
CA LYS A 5 0.88 12.10 -28.83
C LYS A 5 1.13 10.94 -27.86
N ARG A 6 0.12 10.13 -27.61
CA ARG A 6 0.23 8.88 -26.84
C ARG A 6 1.26 8.00 -27.56
N ASN A 7 2.34 7.62 -26.87
CA ASN A 7 3.44 6.87 -27.45
C ASN A 7 3.13 5.36 -27.42
N SER A 8 3.66 4.58 -28.37
CA SER A 8 3.38 3.13 -28.44
C SER A 8 3.88 2.38 -27.20
N GLN A 9 4.94 2.87 -26.55
CA GLN A 9 5.44 2.34 -25.29
C GLN A 9 4.44 2.57 -24.14
N ASP A 10 3.82 3.75 -24.06
CA ASP A 10 2.84 4.06 -23.01
C ASP A 10 1.61 3.14 -23.12
N ASP A 11 1.22 2.81 -24.35
CA ASP A 11 0.11 1.89 -24.63
C ASP A 11 0.46 0.45 -24.21
N ASP A 12 1.70 -0.01 -24.45
CA ASP A 12 2.16 -1.35 -24.05
C ASP A 12 2.31 -1.47 -22.52
N ASP A 13 2.93 -0.49 -21.87
CA ASP A 13 3.05 -0.43 -20.41
C ASP A 13 1.67 -0.40 -19.74
N THR A 14 0.71 0.28 -20.37
CA THR A 14 -0.67 0.34 -19.87
C THR A 14 -1.37 -0.99 -20.03
N ALA A 15 -1.18 -1.67 -21.17
CA ALA A 15 -1.70 -3.02 -21.37
C ALA A 15 -1.09 -4.01 -20.36
N ALA A 16 0.21 -3.93 -20.09
CA ALA A 16 0.87 -4.77 -19.10
C ALA A 16 0.33 -4.56 -17.68
N PHE A 17 0.17 -3.30 -17.27
CA PHE A 17 -0.45 -2.98 -15.99
C PHE A 17 -1.89 -3.52 -15.88
N HIS A 18 -2.70 -3.38 -16.93
CA HIS A 18 -4.07 -3.91 -16.92
C HIS A 18 -4.10 -5.43 -16.79
N ARG A 19 -3.22 -6.16 -17.49
CA ARG A 19 -3.09 -7.62 -17.31
C ARG A 19 -2.74 -8.01 -15.88
N LEU A 20 -1.79 -7.29 -15.27
CA LEU A 20 -1.36 -7.51 -13.90
C LEU A 20 -2.50 -7.23 -12.90
N LEU A 21 -3.22 -6.12 -13.12
CA LEU A 21 -4.36 -5.72 -12.29
C LEU A 21 -5.52 -6.71 -12.41
N ASP A 22 -5.84 -7.20 -13.61
CA ASP A 22 -6.88 -8.19 -13.84
C ASP A 22 -6.56 -9.50 -13.10
N LYS A 23 -5.30 -9.96 -13.18
CA LYS A 23 -4.86 -11.14 -12.45
C LYS A 23 -4.92 -10.95 -10.94
N PHE A 24 -4.49 -9.79 -10.46
CA PHE A 24 -4.62 -9.40 -9.05
C PHE A 24 -6.08 -9.46 -8.57
N TYR A 25 -7.01 -9.06 -9.43
CA TYR A 25 -8.43 -9.02 -9.13
C TYR A 25 -9.08 -10.42 -9.07
N GLU A 26 -8.54 -11.42 -9.77
CA GLU A 26 -9.16 -12.75 -9.91
C GLU A 26 -8.67 -13.80 -8.91
N ASP A 27 -7.39 -13.78 -8.55
CA ASP A 27 -6.76 -14.86 -7.79
C ASP A 27 -6.27 -14.40 -6.41
N ASP A 28 -6.84 -14.98 -5.35
CA ASP A 28 -6.50 -14.72 -3.95
C ASP A 28 -5.06 -15.14 -3.59
N GLU A 29 -4.58 -16.27 -4.13
CA GLU A 29 -3.20 -16.73 -3.90
C GLU A 29 -2.21 -15.75 -4.56
N PHE A 30 -2.50 -15.35 -5.80
CA PHE A 30 -1.69 -14.38 -6.50
C PHE A 30 -1.61 -13.05 -5.76
N ARG A 31 -2.75 -12.44 -5.39
CA ARG A 31 -2.75 -11.14 -4.71
C ARG A 31 -2.11 -11.18 -3.32
N ASN A 32 -2.21 -12.29 -2.59
CA ASN A 32 -1.52 -12.45 -1.30
C ASN A 32 0.00 -12.36 -1.46
N ASN A 33 0.52 -12.86 -2.59
CA ASN A 33 1.94 -12.81 -2.91
C ASN A 33 2.36 -11.54 -3.68
N ARG A 34 1.42 -10.66 -4.05
CA ARG A 34 1.70 -9.51 -4.93
C ARG A 34 1.32 -8.16 -4.35
N LEU A 35 0.43 -8.05 -3.36
CA LEU A 35 0.17 -6.75 -2.74
C LEU A 35 1.39 -6.30 -1.95
N LYS A 36 1.94 -5.14 -2.31
CA LYS A 36 3.14 -4.57 -1.70
C LYS A 36 2.84 -3.22 -1.07
N LEU A 37 3.15 -3.11 0.22
CA LEU A 37 3.13 -1.86 0.98
C LEU A 37 4.54 -1.28 1.04
N ILE A 38 4.69 -0.01 0.66
CA ILE A 38 5.94 0.73 0.69
C ILE A 38 5.80 1.85 1.74
N PRO A 39 6.31 1.65 2.97
CA PRO A 39 6.35 2.69 3.97
C PRO A 39 7.57 3.61 3.74
N THR A 40 7.39 4.90 3.99
CA THR A 40 8.47 5.88 4.01
C THR A 40 8.29 6.79 5.22
N LEU A 41 9.15 6.63 6.22
CA LEU A 41 9.20 7.51 7.37
C LEU A 41 9.94 8.80 6.98
N VAL A 42 9.24 9.93 7.03
CA VAL A 42 9.78 11.27 6.70
C VAL A 42 10.31 11.95 7.95
N GLU A 43 9.49 11.98 9.00
CA GLU A 43 9.84 12.56 10.29
C GLU A 43 9.31 11.66 11.41
N GLY A 44 10.13 11.44 12.44
CA GLY A 44 9.71 10.70 13.62
C GLY A 44 10.87 10.38 14.55
N PRO A 45 10.58 9.89 15.76
CA PRO A 45 11.61 9.47 16.72
C PRO A 45 12.49 8.37 16.14
N TRP A 46 13.78 8.39 16.52
CA TRP A 46 14.79 7.44 16.04
C TRP A 46 14.39 5.96 16.22
N ILE A 47 13.63 5.64 17.27
CA ILE A 47 13.13 4.29 17.51
C ILE A 47 12.19 3.80 16.39
N LEU A 48 11.40 4.68 15.78
CA LEU A 48 10.51 4.33 14.67
C LEU A 48 11.28 4.10 13.37
N GLN A 49 12.44 4.73 13.17
CA GLN A 49 13.30 4.47 12.00
C GLN A 49 13.81 3.02 11.97
N THR A 50 14.04 2.43 13.14
CA THR A 50 14.45 1.02 13.27
C THR A 50 13.27 0.06 13.08
N LEU A 51 12.07 0.43 13.54
CA LEU A 51 10.87 -0.42 13.51
C LEU A 51 10.16 -0.41 12.16
N VAL A 52 10.19 0.74 11.48
CA VAL A 52 9.66 0.92 10.13
C VAL A 52 10.85 1.21 9.22
N PRO A 53 11.70 0.20 8.92
CA PRO A 53 12.68 0.38 7.87
C PRO A 53 11.91 0.75 6.61
N ASN A 54 12.43 1.70 5.82
CA ASN A 54 11.87 2.10 4.51
C ASN A 54 12.04 0.95 3.49
N CYS A 55 11.46 -0.19 3.81
CA CYS A 55 11.60 -1.46 3.15
C CYS A 55 10.20 -1.92 2.73
N PRO A 56 9.96 -2.09 1.42
CA PRO A 56 8.71 -2.64 0.92
C PRO A 56 8.39 -4.00 1.54
N ALA A 57 7.12 -4.27 1.78
CA ALA A 57 6.64 -5.51 2.36
C ALA A 57 5.45 -6.08 1.58
N LEU A 58 5.54 -7.37 1.22
CA LEU A 58 4.37 -8.12 0.79
C LEU A 58 3.45 -8.35 1.97
N THR A 59 2.24 -7.81 1.90
CA THR A 59 1.30 -7.78 3.05
C THR A 59 0.65 -9.13 3.28
N GLY A 60 0.35 -9.90 2.24
CA GLY A 60 -0.36 -11.18 2.39
C GLY A 60 0.43 -12.29 3.07
N ASN A 61 1.75 -12.15 3.09
CA ASN A 61 2.63 -13.07 3.80
C ASN A 61 2.85 -12.66 5.27
N LYS A 62 2.34 -11.48 5.67
CA LYS A 62 2.55 -10.89 7.00
C LYS A 62 1.26 -10.63 7.77
N LEU A 63 0.16 -10.41 7.06
CA LEU A 63 -1.15 -10.02 7.59
C LEU A 63 -2.24 -10.90 6.98
N THR A 64 -3.30 -11.13 7.75
CA THR A 64 -4.52 -11.70 7.21
C THR A 64 -5.18 -10.65 6.31
N GLN A 65 -5.46 -11.03 5.06
CA GLN A 65 -6.13 -10.17 4.09
C GLN A 65 -7.51 -10.72 3.76
N ARG A 66 -8.51 -9.85 3.70
CA ARG A 66 -9.87 -10.20 3.26
C ARG A 66 -10.22 -9.40 2.02
N TYR A 67 -10.87 -10.03 1.07
CA TYR A 67 -11.18 -9.43 -0.22
C TYR A 67 -12.68 -9.44 -0.46
N PHE A 68 -13.21 -8.28 -0.86
CA PHE A 68 -14.62 -8.15 -1.19
C PHE A 68 -14.78 -7.58 -2.59
N ARG A 69 -15.41 -8.38 -3.45
CA ARG A 69 -15.74 -8.01 -4.84
C ARG A 69 -17.17 -7.47 -4.90
N ARG A 70 -17.37 -6.28 -5.47
CA ARG A 70 -18.68 -5.77 -5.91
C ARG A 70 -18.62 -5.34 -7.36
N SER A 71 -19.76 -4.98 -7.94
CA SER A 71 -19.86 -4.59 -9.35
C SER A 71 -19.09 -3.31 -9.68
N ASN A 72 -18.90 -2.42 -8.70
CA ASN A 72 -18.30 -1.10 -8.89
C ASN A 72 -17.05 -0.84 -8.03
N TYR A 73 -16.70 -1.76 -7.12
CA TYR A 73 -15.50 -1.61 -6.29
C TYR A 73 -14.90 -2.95 -5.89
N PHE A 74 -13.63 -2.87 -5.52
CA PHE A 74 -12.88 -3.93 -4.87
C PHE A 74 -12.38 -3.40 -3.55
N GLU A 75 -12.59 -4.17 -2.49
CA GLU A 75 -12.20 -3.82 -1.14
C GLU A 75 -11.21 -4.86 -0.62
N LEU A 76 -10.19 -4.35 0.06
CA LEU A 76 -9.08 -5.13 0.60
C LEU A 76 -8.87 -4.70 2.04
N ASP A 77 -9.13 -5.62 2.95
CA ASP A 77 -8.97 -5.38 4.38
C ASP A 77 -7.65 -5.99 4.84
N LEU A 78 -6.78 -5.14 5.38
CA LEU A 78 -5.55 -5.56 6.04
C LEU A 78 -5.77 -5.66 7.55
N ASP A 79 -5.79 -6.88 8.07
CA ASP A 79 -5.95 -7.11 9.51
C ASP A 79 -4.62 -6.92 10.25
N ILE A 80 -4.36 -5.70 10.72
CA ILE A 80 -3.17 -5.37 11.52
C ILE A 80 -3.12 -6.23 12.80
N SER A 81 -4.27 -6.58 13.37
CA SER A 81 -4.36 -7.37 14.60
C SER A 81 -3.93 -8.83 14.39
N SER A 82 -3.83 -9.31 13.15
CA SER A 82 -3.39 -10.68 12.89
C SER A 82 -1.88 -10.91 13.08
N SER A 83 -1.10 -9.86 13.32
CA SER A 83 0.36 -9.96 13.48
C SER A 83 0.85 -9.17 14.68
N THR A 84 1.48 -9.85 15.63
CA THR A 84 2.07 -9.20 16.83
C THR A 84 3.07 -8.12 16.44
N ALA A 85 3.87 -8.36 15.40
CA ALA A 85 4.83 -7.38 14.90
C ALA A 85 4.13 -6.14 14.32
N ALA A 86 3.08 -6.33 13.53
CA ALA A 86 2.32 -5.22 12.94
C ALA A 86 1.54 -4.43 13.99
N GLN A 87 0.93 -5.10 14.96
CA GLN A 87 0.29 -4.46 16.11
C GLN A 87 1.28 -3.60 16.89
N TYR A 88 2.46 -4.14 17.20
CA TYR A 88 3.49 -3.41 17.92
C TYR A 88 3.94 -2.15 17.18
N ILE A 89 4.24 -2.27 15.87
CA ILE A 89 4.61 -1.15 15.02
C ILE A 89 3.48 -0.12 14.95
N GLY A 90 2.24 -0.57 14.72
CA GLY A 90 1.07 0.30 14.64
C GLY A 90 0.83 1.11 15.92
N SER A 91 0.89 0.46 17.08
CA SER A 91 0.75 1.11 18.39
C SER A 91 1.86 2.14 18.66
N MET A 92 3.08 1.84 18.22
CA MET A 92 4.20 2.77 18.30
C MET A 92 3.97 3.99 17.40
N CYS A 93 3.55 3.80 16.14
CA CYS A 93 3.20 4.92 15.26
C CYS A 93 2.06 5.77 15.83
N GLN A 94 1.02 5.15 16.42
CA GLN A 94 -0.11 5.86 17.04
C GLN A 94 0.34 6.73 18.22
N SER A 95 1.24 6.22 19.06
CA SER A 95 1.74 6.96 20.23
C SER A 95 2.54 8.22 19.86
N TRP A 96 3.06 8.28 18.64
CA TRP A 96 3.83 9.42 18.11
C TRP A 96 3.12 10.13 16.97
N ALA A 97 1.84 9.83 16.71
CA ALA A 97 1.12 10.28 15.52
C ALA A 97 1.15 11.81 15.34
N SER A 98 1.11 12.58 16.44
CA SER A 98 1.17 14.04 16.44
C SER A 98 2.56 14.64 16.14
N TYR A 99 3.62 13.81 16.14
CA TYR A 99 5.02 14.19 15.87
C TYR A 99 5.65 13.33 14.76
N LEU A 100 4.81 12.67 13.98
CA LEU A 100 5.19 11.71 12.94
C LEU A 100 4.72 12.22 11.59
N GLN A 101 5.60 12.13 10.59
CA GLN A 101 5.22 12.22 9.19
C GLN A 101 5.66 10.95 8.46
N MET A 102 4.73 10.28 7.79
CA MET A 102 5.04 9.11 6.99
C MET A 102 4.15 9.00 5.75
N HIS A 103 4.72 8.43 4.69
CA HIS A 103 4.00 8.05 3.49
C HIS A 103 3.84 6.54 3.43
N LEU A 104 2.68 6.09 2.99
CA LEU A 104 2.37 4.68 2.72
C LEU A 104 1.90 4.58 1.28
N TYR A 105 2.59 3.79 0.47
CA TYR A 105 2.16 3.52 -0.90
C TYR A 105 1.79 2.06 -1.08
N LEU A 106 0.74 1.81 -1.84
CA LEU A 106 0.30 0.47 -2.24
C LEU A 106 0.61 0.28 -3.71
N THR A 107 1.17 -0.88 -4.06
CA THR A 107 1.43 -1.29 -5.43
C THR A 107 1.23 -2.79 -5.59
N ILE A 108 1.16 -3.26 -6.82
CA ILE A 108 1.25 -4.68 -7.16
C ILE A 108 2.70 -4.97 -7.50
N GLN A 109 3.30 -5.94 -6.82
CA GLN A 109 4.68 -6.35 -7.07
C GLN A 109 4.81 -6.91 -8.48
N GLY A 110 5.71 -6.32 -9.26
CA GLY A 110 6.15 -6.86 -10.53
C GLY A 110 7.25 -7.89 -10.30
N GLU A 111 7.13 -9.05 -10.93
CA GLU A 111 8.15 -10.11 -10.88
C GLU A 111 8.76 -10.42 -12.25
N ASN A 112 8.13 -9.92 -13.32
CA ASN A 112 8.59 -10.07 -14.69
C ASN A 112 9.00 -8.71 -15.28
N GLU A 113 9.87 -8.69 -16.28
CA GLU A 113 10.33 -7.44 -16.92
C GLU A 113 9.18 -6.62 -17.51
N ASP A 114 8.15 -7.28 -18.05
CA ASP A 114 6.98 -6.60 -18.59
C ASP A 114 6.04 -6.02 -17.53
N GLU A 115 6.19 -6.44 -16.26
CA GLU A 115 5.43 -5.90 -15.13
C GLU A 115 6.11 -4.66 -14.50
N LEU A 116 7.33 -4.33 -14.94
CA LEU A 116 8.10 -3.19 -14.45
C LEU A 116 8.04 -2.00 -15.42
N GLN A 117 8.07 -0.75 -14.93
CA GLN A 117 8.09 -0.36 -13.51
C GLN A 117 6.70 -0.46 -12.88
N GLU A 118 6.68 -0.83 -11.60
CA GLU A 118 5.44 -0.95 -10.84
C GLU A 118 4.70 0.39 -10.73
N ARG A 119 3.37 0.36 -10.82
CA ARG A 119 2.52 1.55 -10.71
C ARG A 119 1.85 1.62 -9.34
N ILE A 120 1.97 2.76 -8.68
CA ILE A 120 1.29 3.03 -7.41
C ILE A 120 -0.23 2.99 -7.61
N LEU A 121 -0.89 2.12 -6.86
CA LEU A 121 -2.35 2.00 -6.81
C LEU A 121 -2.97 3.11 -5.95
N GLY A 122 -2.28 3.48 -4.88
CA GLY A 122 -2.75 4.49 -3.93
C GLY A 122 -1.66 4.89 -2.95
N GLY A 123 -1.81 6.08 -2.39
CA GLY A 123 -0.91 6.64 -1.39
C GLY A 123 -1.69 7.24 -0.23
N ILE A 124 -1.13 7.11 0.97
CA ILE A 124 -1.64 7.72 2.19
C ILE A 124 -0.49 8.55 2.76
N ASP A 125 -0.74 9.82 3.00
CA ASP A 125 0.16 10.68 3.76
C ASP A 125 -0.41 10.85 5.16
N VAL A 126 0.39 10.52 6.17
CA VAL A 126 0.06 10.70 7.58
C VAL A 126 1.00 11.75 8.12
N ALA A 127 0.46 12.92 8.48
CA ALA A 127 1.25 14.04 8.97
C ALA A 127 0.63 14.61 10.25
N TYR A 128 1.38 14.54 11.35
CA TYR A 128 1.09 15.17 12.65
C TYR A 128 -0.37 14.96 13.11
N LEU A 129 -0.84 13.71 12.99
CA LEU A 129 -2.22 13.34 13.26
C LEU A 129 -2.50 13.41 14.77
N ASN A 130 -3.39 14.33 15.17
CA ASN A 130 -3.89 14.38 16.54
C ASN A 130 -5.07 13.40 16.72
N LEU A 131 -4.77 12.22 17.26
CA LEU A 131 -5.75 11.17 17.52
C LEU A 131 -6.75 11.52 18.63
N GLU A 132 -6.48 12.50 19.50
CA GLU A 132 -7.43 12.94 20.54
C GLU A 132 -8.66 13.63 19.94
N LEU A 133 -8.56 14.14 18.72
CA LEU A 133 -9.67 14.76 18.00
C LEU A 133 -10.53 13.72 17.25
N ALA A 134 -10.13 12.44 17.24
CA ALA A 134 -10.88 11.40 16.57
C ALA A 134 -12.23 11.18 17.26
N THR A 135 -13.30 11.22 16.48
CA THR A 135 -14.65 10.87 16.93
C THR A 135 -15.07 9.57 16.28
N GLU A 136 -15.96 8.82 16.94
CA GLU A 136 -16.60 7.66 16.32
C GLU A 136 -17.25 8.05 14.99
N PHE A 137 -17.05 7.22 13.98
CA PHE A 137 -17.73 7.35 12.70
C PHE A 137 -19.22 7.07 12.94
N LYS A 138 -20.06 8.11 12.75
CA LYS A 138 -21.51 8.04 12.98
C LYS A 138 -22.25 7.48 11.78
#